data_AF-A0A5C3QSM2-F1
#
_entry.id   AF-A0A5C3QSM2-F1
#
_cell.length_a   1.000
_cell.length_b   1.000
_cell.length_c   1.000
_cell.angle_alpha   90.00
_cell.angle_beta   90.00
_cell.angle_gamma   90.00
#
_symmetry.space_group_name_H-M   'P 1'
#
loop_
_entity.id
_entity.type
_entity.pdbx_description
1 polymer ?
#
loop_
_entity_poly.entity_id
_entity_poly.type
_entity_poly.pdbx_seq_one_letter_code
_entity_poly.pdbx_strand_id
1 'polypeptide(L)'
;MSGHKYANLPDIDTSPDVYETEDVVDSTHGSKPDSFEDDVNLASRSGIRSGRNNPEKQISVEELDPASLIPTDQATRIFKRAEKARDTTRGVYAHPPSPSSSDASDSPSRPVPLSHRLRNLQAEMSALELELADPSNAQLHQETLDGEVDPGEMLRGLANVRLRLGKLQERKEGRTRLMRVLLEDENAPQSSEILPEGDISYPPAGGKAAQLDIVDVDRRIGQLESLLGSSSVSLDEASPLPPALLPLLTRLNSQLNLLTQPRHIDSVSRRLKLLLSDLDRVSSTLPHRKHSSQTQPQGAHGSTLEQVLPLLSRLGPTLPQIPHILARLRTLASLHASAADFQVTMDGLEDEQRKVHRVLADLETAVGAVESSLEENRSVSTQNVNGLEAQITSLLGRMEALGR
;
A
#
# COMPACT_ATOMS: atom_id res chain seq x y z
N MET A 1 -21.50 -25.83 6.81
CA MET A 1 -21.44 -25.82 8.29
C MET A 1 -20.67 -27.05 8.75
N SER A 2 -19.74 -26.93 9.70
CA SER A 2 -18.95 -28.09 10.16
C SER A 2 -19.84 -28.98 11.03
N GLY A 3 -20.50 -29.98 10.42
CA GLY A 3 -21.34 -30.95 11.12
C GLY A 3 -20.60 -31.68 12.25
N HIS A 4 -19.26 -31.72 12.20
CA HIS A 4 -18.42 -32.32 13.22
C HIS A 4 -18.37 -31.54 14.55
N LYS A 5 -18.61 -30.22 14.55
CA LYS A 5 -18.62 -29.43 15.80
C LYS A 5 -19.83 -29.75 16.68
N TYR A 6 -20.90 -30.19 16.05
CA TYR A 6 -22.23 -30.31 16.64
C TYR A 6 -22.64 -31.77 16.88
N ALA A 7 -22.02 -32.73 16.17
CA ALA A 7 -22.34 -34.16 16.25
C ALA A 7 -22.30 -34.81 17.65
N ASN A 8 -21.62 -34.21 18.62
CA ASN A 8 -21.48 -34.77 19.98
C ASN A 8 -22.48 -34.20 21.00
N LEU A 9 -23.32 -33.24 20.60
CA LEU A 9 -24.35 -32.71 21.49
C LEU A 9 -25.66 -33.51 21.29
N PRO A 10 -26.33 -33.95 22.37
CA PRO A 10 -27.70 -34.46 22.27
C PRO A 10 -28.66 -33.32 21.90
N ASP A 11 -29.76 -33.65 21.20
CA ASP A 11 -30.83 -32.73 20.76
C ASP A 11 -30.46 -31.68 19.69
N ILE A 12 -29.68 -32.05 18.67
CA ILE A 12 -29.51 -31.20 17.49
C ILE A 12 -30.57 -31.53 16.44
N ASP A 13 -31.31 -30.49 16.04
CA ASP A 13 -32.29 -30.58 14.97
C ASP A 13 -31.59 -30.76 13.61
N THR A 14 -31.95 -31.83 12.90
CA THR A 14 -31.50 -32.13 11.52
C THR A 14 -32.57 -31.79 10.48
N SER A 15 -33.61 -31.05 10.86
CA SER A 15 -34.62 -30.55 9.94
C SER A 15 -34.02 -29.52 8.96
N PRO A 16 -34.67 -29.23 7.82
CA PRO A 16 -34.16 -28.27 6.84
C PRO A 16 -33.80 -26.92 7.48
N ASP A 17 -32.59 -26.42 7.17
CA ASP A 17 -32.08 -25.14 7.71
C ASP A 17 -32.98 -23.95 7.35
N VAL A 18 -33.68 -24.01 6.23
CA VAL A 18 -34.54 -22.92 5.71
C VAL A 18 -35.85 -23.51 5.21
N TYR A 19 -36.97 -22.99 5.73
CA TYR A 19 -38.32 -23.26 5.22
C TYR A 19 -38.80 -22.02 4.48
N GLU A 20 -38.65 -22.02 3.16
CA GLU A 20 -39.08 -20.93 2.28
C GLU A 20 -40.34 -21.30 1.50
N THR A 21 -41.14 -20.29 1.18
CA THR A 21 -42.24 -20.42 0.22
C THR A 21 -41.67 -20.57 -1.18
N GLU A 22 -42.35 -21.30 -2.08
CA GLU A 22 -41.91 -21.46 -3.47
C GLU A 22 -41.57 -20.10 -4.08
N ASP A 23 -40.39 -20.00 -4.69
CA ASP A 23 -39.90 -18.77 -5.32
C ASP A 23 -40.79 -18.46 -6.53
N VAL A 24 -41.80 -17.62 -6.30
CA VAL A 24 -42.67 -17.14 -7.36
C VAL A 24 -41.81 -16.21 -8.20
N VAL A 25 -41.45 -16.65 -9.40
CA VAL A 25 -40.77 -15.82 -10.40
C VAL A 25 -41.65 -14.61 -10.70
N ASP A 26 -41.41 -13.51 -9.96
CA ASP A 26 -41.99 -12.21 -10.24
C ASP A 26 -41.58 -11.88 -11.66
N SER A 27 -42.56 -11.89 -12.56
CA SER A 27 -42.36 -11.55 -13.96
C SER A 27 -42.13 -10.04 -14.04
N THR A 28 -40.96 -9.56 -13.61
CA THR A 28 -40.54 -8.16 -13.77
C THR A 28 -40.09 -7.92 -15.21
N HIS A 29 -40.98 -8.19 -16.17
CA HIS A 29 -40.94 -7.50 -17.45
C HIS A 29 -41.60 -6.14 -17.27
N GLY A 30 -40.81 -5.16 -16.80
CA GLY A 30 -40.87 -3.78 -17.28
C GLY A 30 -42.19 -3.02 -17.24
N SER A 31 -43.08 -3.23 -16.26
CA SER A 31 -44.18 -2.29 -16.02
C SER A 31 -43.72 -1.21 -15.03
N LYS A 32 -43.09 -0.15 -15.53
CA LYS A 32 -43.01 1.13 -14.82
C LYS A 32 -44.43 1.65 -14.59
N PRO A 33 -44.89 1.87 -13.34
CA PRO A 33 -46.15 2.57 -13.10
C PRO A 33 -45.82 4.05 -12.95
N ASP A 34 -45.63 4.74 -14.08
CA ASP A 34 -45.52 6.21 -14.09
C ASP A 34 -46.63 6.77 -14.99
N SER A 35 -47.86 6.62 -14.50
CA SER A 35 -49.03 7.30 -15.04
C SER A 35 -50.10 7.37 -13.96
N PHE A 36 -49.93 8.31 -13.05
CA PHE A 36 -51.05 8.89 -12.32
C PHE A 36 -51.12 10.36 -12.73
N GLU A 37 -52.22 10.68 -13.41
CA GLU A 37 -52.65 12.03 -13.74
C GLU A 37 -52.88 12.80 -12.43
N ASP A 38 -52.23 13.96 -12.29
CA ASP A 38 -52.74 14.99 -11.38
C ASP A 38 -52.65 16.34 -12.10
N ASP A 39 -53.82 16.74 -12.59
CA ASP A 39 -54.07 17.95 -13.35
C ASP A 39 -54.33 19.09 -12.37
N VAL A 40 -53.25 19.75 -11.91
CA VAL A 40 -53.35 21.08 -11.29
C VAL A 40 -52.25 22.00 -11.81
N ASN A 41 -52.63 22.75 -12.84
CA ASN A 41 -52.02 24.02 -13.20
C ASN A 41 -51.74 24.87 -11.95
N LEU A 42 -50.52 25.40 -11.81
CA LEU A 42 -50.25 26.84 -11.83
C LEU A 42 -48.75 27.15 -11.68
N ALA A 43 -48.29 28.03 -12.58
CA ALA A 43 -47.17 28.95 -12.45
C ALA A 43 -45.73 28.41 -12.57
N SER A 44 -45.21 28.61 -13.79
CA SER A 44 -43.93 29.28 -14.02
C SER A 44 -42.67 28.60 -13.48
N ARG A 45 -42.06 27.75 -14.30
CA ARG A 45 -40.61 27.85 -14.56
C ARG A 45 -40.27 27.28 -15.93
N SER A 46 -39.74 28.18 -16.74
CA SER A 46 -39.17 27.98 -18.07
C SER A 46 -38.31 26.72 -18.13
N GLY A 47 -38.64 25.82 -19.05
CA GLY A 47 -37.79 24.71 -19.42
C GLY A 47 -36.56 25.21 -20.16
N ILE A 48 -35.38 24.82 -19.67
CA ILE A 48 -34.17 24.77 -20.49
C ILE A 48 -33.62 23.36 -20.37
N ARG A 49 -33.95 22.55 -21.39
CA ARG A 49 -33.13 21.44 -21.83
C ARG A 49 -31.74 22.00 -22.11
N SER A 50 -30.72 21.58 -21.37
CA SER A 50 -29.33 21.85 -21.74
C SER A 50 -28.52 20.57 -21.67
N GLY A 51 -28.00 20.19 -22.84
CA GLY A 51 -27.13 19.04 -23.04
C GLY A 51 -25.89 19.14 -22.16
N ARG A 52 -25.65 18.07 -21.42
CA ARG A 52 -24.50 17.88 -20.55
C ARG A 52 -23.26 17.62 -21.39
N ASN A 53 -22.63 18.68 -21.88
CA ASN A 53 -21.30 18.69 -22.51
C ASN A 53 -20.60 20.05 -22.28
N ASN A 54 -20.25 20.39 -21.03
CA ASN A 54 -19.15 21.31 -20.74
C ASN A 54 -18.75 21.25 -19.25
N PRO A 55 -17.52 20.89 -18.86
CA PRO A 55 -17.10 20.79 -17.46
C PRO A 55 -16.24 22.00 -17.03
N GLU A 56 -16.63 23.23 -17.38
CA GLU A 56 -15.92 24.43 -16.94
C GLU A 56 -16.90 25.58 -16.65
N LYS A 57 -17.53 25.50 -15.48
CA LYS A 57 -18.06 26.61 -14.65
C LYS A 57 -19.27 26.11 -13.88
N GLN A 58 -19.05 25.75 -12.63
CA GLN A 58 -19.93 25.98 -11.48
C GLN A 58 -19.37 25.17 -10.31
N ILE A 59 -18.32 25.70 -9.69
CA ILE A 59 -18.11 25.48 -8.26
C ILE A 59 -18.53 26.81 -7.63
N SER A 60 -19.54 26.73 -6.80
CA SER A 60 -20.09 27.79 -5.96
C SER A 60 -19.01 28.38 -5.06
N VAL A 61 -18.53 29.57 -5.41
CA VAL A 61 -17.58 30.40 -4.64
C VAL A 61 -18.37 31.38 -3.78
N GLU A 62 -19.31 30.89 -2.98
CA GLU A 62 -20.16 31.75 -2.13
C GLU A 62 -20.17 31.34 -0.65
N GLU A 63 -19.34 30.37 -0.24
CA GLU A 63 -19.23 29.94 1.17
C GLU A 63 -17.81 30.03 1.76
N LEU A 64 -16.82 30.53 1.01
CA LEU A 64 -15.46 30.73 1.52
C LEU A 64 -15.14 32.22 1.52
N ASP A 65 -15.14 32.84 2.70
CA ASP A 65 -14.78 34.25 2.89
C ASP A 65 -13.25 34.46 2.65
N PRO A 66 -12.84 34.98 1.47
CA PRO A 66 -11.44 35.07 1.09
C PRO A 66 -10.70 36.19 1.83
N ALA A 67 -11.42 37.03 2.59
CA ALA A 67 -10.82 38.10 3.39
C ALA A 67 -10.10 37.59 4.66
N SER A 68 -10.37 36.34 5.07
CA SER A 68 -9.76 35.71 6.25
C SER A 68 -8.49 34.91 5.94
N LEU A 69 -8.17 34.69 4.66
CA LEU A 69 -7.01 33.91 4.24
C LEU A 69 -5.78 34.82 4.10
N ILE A 70 -4.69 34.43 4.76
CA ILE A 70 -3.39 35.12 4.63
C ILE A 70 -2.95 35.03 3.16
N PRO A 71 -2.63 36.16 2.49
CA PRO A 71 -2.16 36.14 1.11
C PRO A 71 -0.90 35.28 1.00
N THR A 72 -0.83 34.49 -0.09
CA THR A 72 0.24 33.50 -0.33
C THR A 72 1.66 34.07 -0.22
N ASP A 73 1.85 35.33 -0.63
CA ASP A 73 3.12 36.05 -0.48
C ASP A 73 3.48 36.40 0.97
N GLN A 74 2.49 36.61 1.83
CA GLN A 74 2.72 36.83 3.26
C GLN A 74 2.98 35.52 3.99
N ALA A 75 2.24 34.46 3.65
CA ALA A 75 2.45 33.13 4.21
C ALA A 75 3.88 32.64 3.91
N THR A 76 4.34 32.75 2.66
CA THR A 76 5.70 32.34 2.28
C THR A 76 6.79 33.12 3.03
N ARG A 77 6.58 34.41 3.31
CA ARG A 77 7.52 35.21 4.13
C ARG A 77 7.54 34.76 5.59
N ILE A 78 6.39 34.42 6.17
CA ILE A 78 6.29 33.91 7.54
C ILE A 78 6.99 32.54 7.65
N PHE A 79 6.75 31.64 6.69
CA PHE A 79 7.40 30.33 6.65
C PHE A 79 8.92 30.43 6.44
N LYS A 80 9.40 31.27 5.52
CA LYS A 80 10.84 31.51 5.33
C LYS A 80 11.50 32.14 6.56
N ARG A 81 10.78 33.01 7.29
CA ARG A 81 11.29 33.60 8.54
C ARG A 81 11.33 32.59 9.68
N ALA A 82 10.37 31.67 9.74
CA ALA A 82 10.34 30.56 10.70
C ALA A 82 11.42 29.50 10.41
N GLU A 83 11.72 29.23 9.14
CA GLU A 83 12.80 28.34 8.72
C GLU A 83 14.17 28.93 9.08
N LYS A 84 14.40 30.22 8.79
CA LYS A 84 15.65 30.91 9.15
C LYS A 84 15.88 31.03 10.67
N ALA A 85 14.82 31.00 11.47
CA ALA A 85 14.93 31.03 12.94
C ALA A 85 15.29 29.66 13.55
N ARG A 86 15.07 28.55 12.83
CA ARG A 86 15.44 27.20 13.29
C ARG A 86 16.91 26.88 13.04
N ASP A 87 17.52 27.49 12.02
CA ASP A 87 18.94 27.25 11.70
C ASP A 87 19.94 28.05 12.56
N THR A 88 19.50 29.05 13.33
CA THR A 88 20.39 29.90 14.16
C THR A 88 20.58 29.44 15.60
N THR A 89 19.99 28.30 16.01
CA THR A 89 20.15 27.74 17.37
C THR A 89 20.76 26.35 17.36
N ARG A 90 21.94 26.22 16.73
CA ARG A 90 22.87 25.12 17.03
C ARG A 90 24.24 25.71 17.37
N GLY A 91 24.32 26.29 18.57
CA GLY A 91 25.56 26.75 19.17
C GLY A 91 26.48 25.56 19.43
N VAL A 92 27.48 25.38 18.56
CA VAL A 92 28.63 24.51 18.81
C VAL A 92 29.47 25.18 19.89
N TYR A 93 29.45 24.63 21.10
CA TYR A 93 30.39 24.99 22.15
C TYR A 93 31.77 24.42 21.76
N ALA A 94 32.69 25.29 21.36
CA ALA A 94 34.08 24.93 21.08
C ALA A 94 34.90 25.10 22.35
N HIS A 95 35.34 23.99 22.96
CA HIS A 95 36.30 24.02 24.06
C HIS A 95 37.71 24.39 23.55
N PRO A 96 38.50 25.14 24.33
CA PRO A 96 39.89 25.44 24.00
C PRO A 96 40.78 24.19 24.18
N PRO A 97 41.82 23.99 23.35
CA PRO A 97 42.71 22.84 23.47
C PRO A 97 43.62 22.97 24.70
N SER A 98 43.59 21.97 25.57
CA SER A 98 44.57 21.79 26.65
C SER A 98 45.78 21.00 26.11
N PRO A 99 47.02 21.33 26.52
CA PRO A 99 48.22 20.60 26.09
C PRO A 99 48.45 19.37 26.98
N SER A 100 49.20 18.39 26.43
CA SER A 100 49.68 17.15 27.07
C SER A 100 48.74 15.95 27.05
N SER A 101 49.02 14.98 26.18
CA SER A 101 49.70 13.73 26.57
C SER A 101 49.59 12.70 25.44
N SER A 102 50.75 12.22 25.01
CA SER A 102 50.95 10.88 24.47
C SER A 102 50.54 9.85 25.52
N ASP A 103 49.68 8.89 25.19
CA ASP A 103 49.97 7.45 25.18
C ASP A 103 48.70 6.66 24.82
N ALA A 104 48.91 5.47 24.27
CA ALA A 104 47.91 4.55 23.77
C ALA A 104 46.81 4.21 24.80
N SER A 105 45.55 4.29 24.37
CA SER A 105 44.53 3.35 24.80
C SER A 105 43.40 3.25 23.78
N ASP A 106 43.14 1.99 23.44
CA ASP A 106 42.07 1.47 22.61
C ASP A 106 40.71 2.03 23.09
N SER A 107 40.09 2.87 22.27
CA SER A 107 38.77 3.45 22.50
C SER A 107 38.03 3.51 21.15
N PRO A 108 36.71 3.23 21.11
CA PRO A 108 35.99 2.96 19.88
C PRO A 108 35.98 4.20 19.00
N SER A 109 36.86 4.18 17.99
CA SER A 109 37.13 5.32 17.13
C SER A 109 35.84 5.85 16.49
N ARG A 110 35.66 7.16 16.61
CA ARG A 110 34.71 7.93 15.80
C ARG A 110 34.87 7.50 14.34
N PRO A 111 33.80 7.10 13.63
CA PRO A 111 33.95 6.52 12.30
C PRO A 111 34.63 7.52 11.37
N VAL A 112 35.80 7.14 10.86
CA VAL A 112 36.54 7.88 9.83
C VAL A 112 35.57 8.18 8.67
N PRO A 113 35.52 9.43 8.16
CA PRO A 113 34.59 9.78 7.10
C PRO A 113 34.75 8.84 5.90
N LEU A 114 33.63 8.42 5.32
CA LEU A 114 33.59 7.42 4.25
C LEU A 114 34.51 7.78 3.08
N SER A 115 34.68 9.06 2.75
CA SER A 115 35.61 9.51 1.69
C SER A 115 37.07 9.14 2.00
N HIS A 116 37.50 9.32 3.25
CA HIS A 116 38.84 8.96 3.69
C HIS A 116 39.01 7.44 3.72
N ARG A 117 37.98 6.71 4.14
CA ARG A 117 37.98 5.23 4.07
C ARG A 117 38.08 4.72 2.64
N LEU A 118 37.35 5.31 1.69
CA LEU A 118 37.43 4.95 0.27
C LEU A 118 38.79 5.28 -0.33
N ARG A 119 39.42 6.39 0.06
CA ARG A 119 40.76 6.76 -0.38
C ARG A 119 41.84 5.84 0.19
N ASN A 120 41.70 5.42 1.45
CA ASN A 120 42.57 4.42 2.06
C ASN A 120 42.43 3.07 1.37
N LEU A 121 41.19 2.62 1.12
CA LEU A 121 40.93 1.38 0.37
C LEU A 121 41.51 1.44 -1.06
N GLN A 122 41.44 2.60 -1.72
CA GLN A 122 42.07 2.78 -3.03
C GLN A 122 43.59 2.67 -2.95
N ALA A 123 44.21 3.26 -1.93
CA ALA A 123 45.66 3.17 -1.70
C ALA A 123 46.08 1.73 -1.36
N GLU A 124 45.33 1.05 -0.50
CA GLU A 124 45.53 -0.37 -0.15
C GLU A 124 45.36 -1.27 -1.36
N MET A 125 44.33 -1.09 -2.19
CA MET A 125 44.17 -1.85 -3.43
C MET A 125 45.30 -1.58 -4.42
N SER A 126 45.79 -0.34 -4.55
CA SER A 126 46.94 -0.05 -5.41
C SER A 126 48.25 -0.64 -4.86
N ALA A 127 48.39 -0.74 -3.54
CA ALA A 127 49.53 -1.42 -2.92
C ALA A 127 49.47 -2.93 -3.18
N LEU A 128 48.30 -3.54 -3.07
CA LEU A 128 48.07 -4.95 -3.40
C LEU A 128 48.27 -5.23 -4.89
N GLU A 129 47.85 -4.33 -5.79
CA GLU A 129 48.11 -4.45 -7.23
C GLU A 129 49.62 -4.42 -7.54
N LEU A 130 50.40 -3.59 -6.85
CA LEU A 130 51.86 -3.55 -7.00
C LEU A 130 52.51 -4.83 -6.43
N GLU A 131 52.04 -5.27 -5.27
CA GLU A 131 52.54 -6.48 -4.62
C GLU A 131 52.25 -7.75 -5.43
N LEU A 132 51.07 -7.84 -6.07
CA LEU A 132 50.69 -8.92 -7.00
C LEU A 132 51.38 -8.82 -8.36
N ALA A 133 51.75 -7.62 -8.79
CA ALA A 133 52.51 -7.40 -10.01
C ALA A 133 54.01 -7.69 -9.84
N ASP A 134 54.51 -7.72 -8.59
CA ASP A 134 55.90 -8.06 -8.26
C ASP A 134 56.06 -9.59 -8.17
N PRO A 135 56.62 -10.25 -9.19
CA PRO A 135 56.76 -11.71 -9.20
C PRO A 135 57.85 -12.21 -8.24
N SER A 136 58.52 -11.31 -7.50
CA SER A 136 59.59 -11.65 -6.55
C SER A 136 59.09 -11.77 -5.10
N ASN A 137 57.79 -11.58 -4.85
CA ASN A 137 57.23 -11.67 -3.51
C ASN A 137 57.21 -13.13 -3.01
N ALA A 138 57.88 -13.40 -1.88
CA ALA A 138 57.97 -14.73 -1.30
C ALA A 138 56.60 -15.28 -0.84
N GLN A 139 55.66 -14.40 -0.47
CA GLN A 139 54.33 -14.79 0.00
C GLN A 139 53.44 -15.32 -1.15
N LEU A 140 53.52 -14.69 -2.33
CA LEU A 140 52.81 -15.16 -3.52
C LEU A 140 53.33 -16.49 -4.03
N HIS A 141 54.64 -16.73 -3.95
CA HIS A 141 55.20 -18.03 -4.30
C HIS A 141 54.72 -19.13 -3.37
N GLN A 142 54.56 -18.84 -2.08
CA GLN A 142 54.03 -19.80 -1.12
C GLN A 142 52.56 -20.15 -1.46
N GLU A 143 51.72 -19.15 -1.70
CA GLU A 143 50.30 -19.35 -2.03
C GLU A 143 50.08 -20.01 -3.41
N THR A 144 50.96 -19.74 -4.39
CA THR A 144 50.94 -20.37 -5.71
C THR A 144 51.37 -21.84 -5.64
N LEU A 145 52.35 -22.17 -4.78
CA LEU A 145 52.78 -23.56 -4.53
C LEU A 145 51.71 -24.35 -3.78
N ASP A 146 50.97 -23.70 -2.90
CA ASP A 146 49.82 -24.26 -2.19
C ASP A 146 48.59 -24.43 -3.12
N GLY A 147 48.64 -23.89 -4.35
CA GLY A 147 47.66 -24.10 -5.42
C GLY A 147 46.28 -23.49 -5.12
N GLU A 148 46.20 -22.60 -4.13
CA GLU A 148 44.94 -22.11 -3.59
C GLU A 148 44.39 -20.94 -4.41
N VAL A 149 45.24 -20.14 -5.07
CA VAL A 149 44.81 -18.98 -5.87
C VAL A 149 45.78 -18.65 -7.01
N ASP A 150 45.25 -18.41 -8.23
CA ASP A 150 46.02 -17.90 -9.37
C ASP A 150 46.19 -16.37 -9.26
N PRO A 151 47.43 -15.83 -9.24
CA PRO A 151 47.67 -14.38 -9.13
C PRO A 151 47.00 -13.59 -10.28
N GLY A 152 46.84 -14.20 -11.46
CA GLY A 152 46.14 -13.58 -12.59
C GLY A 152 44.64 -13.35 -12.33
N GLU A 153 43.99 -14.26 -11.64
CA GLU A 153 42.58 -14.14 -11.27
C GLU A 153 42.36 -13.11 -10.16
N MET A 154 43.29 -13.03 -9.19
CA MET A 154 43.28 -11.99 -8.15
C MET A 154 43.45 -10.60 -8.75
N LEU A 155 44.38 -10.44 -9.69
CA LEU A 155 44.61 -9.17 -10.37
C LEU A 155 43.37 -8.73 -11.18
N ARG A 156 42.69 -9.69 -11.84
CA ARG A 156 41.42 -9.44 -12.53
C ARG A 156 40.30 -9.08 -11.56
N GLY A 157 40.25 -9.72 -10.39
CA GLY A 157 39.33 -9.41 -9.30
C GLY A 157 39.53 -7.99 -8.76
N LEU A 158 40.77 -7.61 -8.44
CA LEU A 158 41.13 -6.28 -7.96
C LEU A 158 40.82 -5.20 -8.99
N ALA A 159 41.12 -5.43 -10.27
CA ALA A 159 40.77 -4.50 -11.35
C ALA A 159 39.24 -4.26 -11.45
N ASN A 160 38.41 -5.30 -11.24
CA ASN A 160 36.95 -5.15 -11.22
C ASN A 160 36.47 -4.35 -10.00
N VAL A 161 37.07 -4.58 -8.83
CA VAL A 161 36.76 -3.80 -7.61
C VAL A 161 37.17 -2.34 -7.78
N ARG A 162 38.35 -2.07 -8.36
CA ARG A 162 38.81 -0.73 -8.72
C ARG A 162 37.87 -0.04 -9.71
N LEU A 163 37.39 -0.73 -10.73
CA LEU A 163 36.39 -0.21 -11.68
C LEU A 163 35.06 0.12 -10.98
N ARG A 164 34.61 -0.72 -10.05
CA ARG A 164 33.38 -0.47 -9.26
C ARG A 164 33.55 0.70 -8.30
N LEU A 165 34.72 0.81 -7.66
CA LEU A 165 35.01 1.92 -6.75
C LEU A 165 35.16 3.25 -7.51
N GLY A 166 35.78 3.24 -8.69
CA GLY A 166 35.84 4.39 -9.59
C GLY A 166 34.45 4.90 -9.98
N LYS A 167 33.53 4.01 -10.36
CA LYS A 167 32.12 4.36 -10.64
C LYS A 167 31.40 4.98 -9.43
N LEU A 168 31.70 4.50 -8.23
CA LEU A 168 31.13 5.04 -6.98
C LEU A 168 31.70 6.43 -6.64
N GLN A 169 32.96 6.67 -6.96
CA GLN A 169 33.62 7.98 -6.81
C GLN A 169 33.09 8.98 -7.84
N GLU A 170 32.96 8.60 -9.11
CA GLU A 170 32.37 9.43 -10.18
C GLU A 170 30.93 9.84 -9.85
N ARG A 171 30.12 8.94 -9.27
CA ARG A 171 28.75 9.26 -8.84
C ARG A 171 28.71 10.34 -7.74
N LYS A 172 29.76 10.45 -6.91
CA LYS A 172 29.88 11.48 -5.88
C LYS A 172 30.50 12.76 -6.44
N GLU A 173 31.47 12.66 -7.34
CA GLU A 173 32.02 13.80 -8.06
C GLU A 173 30.97 14.50 -8.93
N GLY A 174 30.04 13.75 -9.53
CA GLY A 174 28.88 14.31 -10.21
C GLY A 174 28.03 15.20 -9.29
N ARG A 175 27.88 14.83 -8.01
CA ARG A 175 27.15 15.64 -7.02
C ARG A 175 27.94 16.88 -6.59
N THR A 176 29.26 16.79 -6.46
CA THR A 176 30.12 17.94 -6.14
C THR A 176 30.35 18.87 -7.33
N ARG A 177 30.34 18.35 -8.57
CA ARG A 177 30.35 19.14 -9.80
C ARG A 177 29.02 19.87 -9.97
N LEU A 178 27.88 19.22 -9.73
CA LEU A 178 26.58 19.89 -9.70
C LEU A 178 26.48 20.95 -8.58
N MET A 179 27.04 20.68 -7.40
CA MET A 179 27.12 21.67 -6.32
C MET A 179 28.07 22.83 -6.65
N ARG A 180 29.11 22.59 -7.47
CA ARG A 180 30.00 23.64 -7.99
C ARG A 180 29.31 24.49 -9.05
N VAL A 181 28.59 23.88 -9.98
CA VAL A 181 27.79 24.60 -11.00
C VAL A 181 26.69 25.44 -10.32
N LEU A 182 26.02 24.90 -9.30
CA LEU A 182 25.05 25.66 -8.48
C LEU A 182 25.69 26.78 -7.64
N LEU A 183 27.00 26.73 -7.37
CA LEU A 183 27.75 27.82 -6.73
C LEU A 183 28.32 28.83 -7.74
N GLU A 184 28.54 28.41 -9.00
CA GLU A 184 29.04 29.25 -10.10
C GLU A 184 27.92 30.02 -10.81
N ASP A 185 26.65 29.56 -10.75
CA ASP A 185 25.49 30.19 -11.41
C ASP A 185 24.97 31.48 -10.74
N GLU A 186 25.57 31.94 -9.63
CA GLU A 186 25.17 33.21 -8.97
C GLU A 186 25.88 34.46 -9.57
N ASN A 187 26.66 34.36 -10.66
CA ASN A 187 27.39 35.53 -11.17
C ASN A 187 27.73 35.54 -12.69
N ALA A 188 26.75 35.69 -13.59
CA ALA A 188 26.86 36.43 -14.88
C ALA A 188 25.58 36.32 -15.78
N PRO A 189 25.30 37.30 -16.67
CA PRO A 189 24.00 37.48 -17.34
C PRO A 189 23.87 36.84 -18.76
N GLN A 190 22.61 36.81 -19.21
CA GLN A 190 22.03 36.16 -20.39
C GLN A 190 22.61 36.55 -21.77
N SER A 191 22.69 35.58 -22.70
CA SER A 191 22.52 35.78 -24.16
C SER A 191 22.13 34.48 -24.90
N SER A 192 21.18 34.62 -25.81
CA SER A 192 20.56 33.68 -26.78
C SER A 192 21.50 33.40 -27.98
N GLU A 193 21.53 32.31 -28.75
CA GLU A 193 20.53 31.58 -29.60
C GLU A 193 21.18 30.27 -30.15
N ILE A 194 20.58 29.05 -30.06
CA ILE A 194 19.83 28.26 -31.08
C ILE A 194 20.60 27.07 -31.79
N LEU A 195 20.22 25.82 -31.40
CA LEU A 195 20.07 24.49 -32.11
C LEU A 195 21.30 23.64 -32.56
N PRO A 196 21.21 22.27 -32.71
CA PRO A 196 20.06 21.34 -32.61
C PRO A 196 20.23 20.09 -31.69
N GLU A 197 19.10 19.46 -31.37
CA GLU A 197 18.83 18.04 -31.00
C GLU A 197 19.83 17.21 -30.16
N GLY A 198 19.32 16.73 -29.01
CA GLY A 198 19.93 15.62 -28.27
C GLY A 198 19.36 15.45 -26.85
N ASP A 199 18.05 15.65 -26.69
CA ASP A 199 17.40 15.55 -25.38
C ASP A 199 17.20 14.07 -25.02
N ILE A 200 18.05 13.55 -24.12
CA ILE A 200 17.64 12.46 -23.22
C ILE A 200 17.87 12.94 -21.79
N SER A 201 17.07 13.93 -21.40
CA SER A 201 16.46 13.90 -20.09
C SER A 201 15.81 12.53 -19.87
N TYR A 202 16.16 11.84 -18.78
CA TYR A 202 15.10 11.57 -17.81
C TYR A 202 15.57 11.83 -16.37
N PRO A 203 14.84 12.68 -15.61
CA PRO A 203 15.09 13.05 -14.23
C PRO A 203 14.55 11.99 -13.24
N PRO A 204 14.77 12.15 -11.92
CA PRO A 204 14.23 11.24 -10.91
C PRO A 204 12.70 11.42 -10.77
N ALA A 205 11.92 10.66 -11.55
CA ALA A 205 10.45 10.69 -11.55
C ALA A 205 9.81 9.29 -11.44
N GLY A 206 10.49 8.30 -10.84
CA GLY A 206 10.04 6.90 -10.83
C GLY A 206 8.69 6.62 -10.15
N GLY A 207 8.23 7.46 -9.22
CA GLY A 207 6.92 7.29 -8.56
C GLY A 207 5.75 7.97 -9.28
N LYS A 208 5.98 9.14 -9.89
CA LYS A 208 4.94 9.89 -10.62
C LYS A 208 4.70 9.32 -12.01
N ALA A 209 5.74 8.84 -12.68
CA ALA A 209 5.60 8.19 -13.98
C ALA A 209 4.77 6.90 -13.89
N ALA A 210 4.96 6.09 -12.85
CA ALA A 210 4.14 4.89 -12.61
C ALA A 210 2.67 5.22 -12.28
N GLN A 211 2.43 6.33 -11.58
CA GLN A 211 1.08 6.77 -11.25
C GLN A 211 0.34 7.37 -12.46
N LEU A 212 1.06 8.06 -13.35
CA LEU A 212 0.53 8.49 -14.66
C LEU A 212 0.20 7.29 -15.54
N ASP A 213 1.05 6.25 -15.54
CA ASP A 213 0.81 5.01 -16.30
C ASP A 213 -0.44 4.26 -15.79
N ILE A 214 -0.65 4.18 -14.47
CA ILE A 214 -1.87 3.60 -13.88
C ILE A 214 -3.12 4.40 -14.28
N VAL A 215 -3.03 5.73 -14.28
CA VAL A 215 -4.14 6.62 -14.70
C VAL A 215 -4.44 6.46 -16.19
N ASP A 216 -3.43 6.28 -17.03
CA ASP A 216 -3.62 6.01 -18.46
C ASP A 216 -4.22 4.63 -18.73
N VAL A 217 -3.81 3.62 -17.96
CA VAL A 217 -4.41 2.28 -17.99
C VAL A 217 -5.87 2.35 -17.54
N ASP A 218 -6.19 3.07 -16.47
CA ASP A 218 -7.56 3.28 -15.99
C ASP A 218 -8.43 4.00 -17.03
N ARG A 219 -7.89 5.05 -17.67
CA ARG A 219 -8.59 5.73 -18.77
C ARG A 219 -8.88 4.81 -19.94
N ARG A 220 -7.93 3.95 -20.33
CA ARG A 220 -8.13 2.96 -21.39
C ARG A 220 -9.12 1.87 -20.98
N ILE A 221 -9.08 1.43 -19.72
CA ILE A 221 -10.06 0.48 -19.16
C ILE A 221 -11.45 1.11 -19.19
N GLY A 222 -11.63 2.36 -18.76
CA GLY A 222 -12.91 3.07 -18.84
C GLY A 222 -13.42 3.24 -20.29
N GLN A 223 -12.52 3.44 -21.25
CA GLN A 223 -12.89 3.41 -22.68
C GLN A 223 -13.37 2.02 -23.11
N LEU A 224 -12.66 0.95 -22.71
CA LEU A 224 -13.10 -0.41 -22.98
C LEU A 224 -14.43 -0.75 -22.31
N GLU A 225 -14.64 -0.32 -21.07
CA GLU A 225 -15.89 -0.49 -20.32
C GLU A 225 -17.05 0.24 -20.98
N SER A 226 -16.84 1.47 -21.46
CA SER A 226 -17.86 2.24 -22.20
C SER A 226 -18.19 1.62 -23.56
N LEU A 227 -17.21 1.02 -24.24
CA LEU A 227 -17.44 0.29 -25.51
C LEU A 227 -18.13 -1.06 -25.27
N LEU A 228 -17.80 -1.75 -24.19
CA LEU A 228 -18.38 -3.04 -23.81
C LEU A 228 -19.75 -2.88 -23.13
N GLY A 229 -20.07 -1.69 -22.61
CA GLY A 229 -21.38 -1.36 -22.04
C GLY A 229 -21.73 -2.11 -20.76
N SER A 230 -20.74 -2.60 -20.01
CA SER A 230 -20.95 -3.46 -18.83
C SER A 230 -21.31 -2.72 -17.53
N SER A 231 -21.59 -1.41 -17.59
CA SER A 231 -21.98 -0.59 -16.43
C SER A 231 -23.32 -0.98 -15.79
N SER A 232 -24.01 -2.00 -16.30
CA SER A 232 -25.25 -2.57 -15.74
C SER A 232 -25.07 -3.88 -14.98
N VAL A 233 -23.85 -4.45 -14.91
CA VAL A 233 -23.61 -5.77 -14.28
C VAL A 233 -23.37 -5.66 -12.76
N SER A 234 -23.16 -4.46 -12.22
CA SER A 234 -22.74 -4.28 -10.82
C SER A 234 -23.85 -3.99 -9.82
N LEU A 235 -25.14 -4.12 -10.17
CA LEU A 235 -26.23 -3.74 -9.25
C LEU A 235 -27.20 -4.85 -8.86
N ASP A 236 -27.04 -6.07 -9.34
CA ASP A 236 -27.93 -7.17 -8.92
C ASP A 236 -27.19 -8.50 -8.80
N GLU A 237 -26.84 -8.87 -7.58
CA GLU A 237 -26.17 -10.12 -7.24
C GLU A 237 -27.10 -11.34 -7.39
N ALA A 238 -28.40 -11.10 -7.60
CA ALA A 238 -29.41 -12.12 -7.91
C ALA A 238 -29.61 -12.35 -9.43
N SER A 239 -29.08 -11.47 -10.28
CA SER A 239 -29.21 -11.61 -11.73
C SER A 239 -28.14 -12.56 -12.26
N PRO A 240 -28.49 -13.62 -13.01
CA PRO A 240 -27.51 -14.54 -13.57
C PRO A 240 -26.55 -13.77 -14.48
N LEU A 241 -25.25 -13.91 -14.21
CA LEU A 241 -24.19 -13.26 -14.97
C LEU A 241 -24.45 -13.38 -16.48
N PRO A 242 -24.36 -12.28 -17.24
CA PRO A 242 -24.65 -12.30 -18.66
C PRO A 242 -23.72 -13.30 -19.37
N PRO A 243 -24.22 -14.05 -20.37
CA PRO A 243 -23.42 -15.02 -21.09
C PRO A 243 -22.24 -14.31 -21.76
N ALA A 244 -21.08 -14.97 -21.77
CA ALA A 244 -19.87 -14.39 -22.34
C ALA A 244 -20.10 -13.90 -23.78
N LEU A 245 -19.54 -12.73 -24.10
CA LEU A 245 -19.74 -12.06 -25.39
C LEU A 245 -19.21 -12.91 -26.56
N LEU A 246 -18.16 -13.70 -26.34
CA LEU A 246 -17.57 -14.55 -27.38
C LEU A 246 -18.55 -15.63 -27.86
N PRO A 247 -19.20 -16.42 -26.98
CA PRO A 247 -20.32 -17.29 -27.37
C PRO A 247 -21.45 -16.60 -28.15
N LEU A 248 -21.82 -15.37 -27.78
CA LEU A 248 -22.87 -14.62 -28.51
C LEU A 248 -22.41 -14.19 -29.90
N LEU A 249 -21.17 -13.69 -30.01
CA LEU A 249 -20.61 -13.22 -31.27
C LEU A 249 -20.30 -14.38 -32.22
N THR A 250 -19.84 -15.52 -31.69
CA THR A 250 -19.70 -16.78 -32.46
C THR A 250 -21.04 -17.33 -32.89
N ARG A 251 -22.07 -17.28 -32.03
CA ARG A 251 -23.45 -17.63 -32.42
C ARG A 251 -23.97 -16.70 -33.51
N LEU A 252 -23.82 -15.39 -33.38
CA LEU A 252 -24.26 -14.43 -34.38
C LEU A 252 -23.49 -14.58 -35.70
N ASN A 253 -22.18 -14.82 -35.64
CA ASN A 253 -21.38 -15.15 -36.82
C ASN A 253 -21.85 -16.47 -37.47
N SER A 254 -22.16 -17.50 -36.69
CA SER A 254 -22.73 -18.74 -37.23
C SER A 254 -24.10 -18.52 -37.88
N GLN A 255 -24.95 -17.67 -37.30
CA GLN A 255 -26.25 -17.29 -37.84
C GLN A 255 -26.11 -16.44 -39.11
N LEU A 256 -25.16 -15.50 -39.14
CA LEU A 256 -24.80 -14.73 -40.34
C LEU A 256 -24.23 -15.62 -41.44
N ASN A 257 -23.40 -16.61 -41.10
CA ASN A 257 -22.88 -17.58 -42.09
C ASN A 257 -23.99 -18.46 -42.66
N LEU A 258 -25.00 -18.80 -41.86
CA LEU A 258 -26.20 -19.50 -42.35
C LEU A 258 -27.09 -18.59 -43.20
N LEU A 259 -27.19 -17.30 -42.87
CA LEU A 259 -28.02 -16.34 -43.60
C LEU A 259 -27.38 -15.89 -44.91
N THR A 260 -26.05 -15.76 -44.94
CA THR A 260 -25.27 -15.37 -46.12
C THR A 260 -25.14 -16.51 -47.13
N GLN A 261 -25.50 -17.74 -46.76
CA GLN A 261 -25.46 -18.91 -47.63
C GLN A 261 -26.86 -19.48 -47.87
N PRO A 262 -27.63 -18.97 -48.87
CA PRO A 262 -29.02 -19.37 -49.10
C PRO A 262 -29.21 -20.87 -49.37
N ARG A 263 -28.22 -21.53 -49.98
CA ARG A 263 -28.26 -22.98 -50.23
C ARG A 263 -28.25 -23.84 -48.96
N HIS A 264 -27.75 -23.32 -47.85
CA HIS A 264 -27.68 -24.06 -46.58
C HIS A 264 -29.03 -24.06 -45.86
N ILE A 265 -29.85 -23.02 -45.97
CA ILE A 265 -31.22 -23.02 -45.42
C ILE A 265 -32.11 -24.03 -46.16
N ASP A 266 -32.01 -24.14 -47.48
CA ASP A 266 -32.78 -25.12 -48.25
C ASP A 266 -32.34 -26.57 -47.96
N SER A 267 -31.03 -26.79 -47.80
CA SER A 267 -30.48 -28.10 -47.41
C SER A 267 -30.85 -28.49 -45.98
N VAL A 268 -30.75 -27.54 -45.04
CA VAL A 268 -31.12 -27.74 -43.63
C VAL A 268 -32.63 -27.95 -43.48
N SER A 269 -33.47 -27.18 -44.17
CA SER A 269 -34.92 -27.36 -44.13
C SER A 269 -35.36 -28.70 -44.73
N ARG A 270 -34.69 -29.19 -45.78
CA ARG A 270 -34.93 -30.54 -46.32
C ARG A 270 -34.51 -31.63 -45.32
N ARG A 271 -33.35 -31.49 -44.67
CA ARG A 271 -32.89 -32.42 -43.63
C ARG A 271 -33.76 -32.37 -42.37
N LEU A 272 -34.23 -31.19 -41.96
CA LEU A 272 -35.16 -31.03 -40.85
C LEU A 272 -36.53 -31.65 -41.15
N LYS A 273 -37.05 -31.52 -42.38
CA LYS A 273 -38.27 -32.23 -42.79
C LYS A 273 -38.10 -33.75 -42.73
N LEU A 274 -36.95 -34.26 -43.16
CA LEU A 274 -36.63 -35.68 -43.04
C LEU A 274 -36.48 -36.11 -41.57
N LEU A 275 -35.74 -35.36 -40.75
CA LEU A 275 -35.57 -35.64 -39.32
C LEU A 275 -36.87 -35.51 -38.53
N LEU A 276 -37.75 -34.57 -38.86
CA LEU A 276 -39.09 -34.47 -38.28
C LEU A 276 -39.90 -35.70 -38.67
N SER A 277 -39.85 -36.15 -39.93
CA SER A 277 -40.53 -37.38 -40.34
C SER A 277 -39.94 -38.63 -39.68
N ASP A 278 -38.63 -38.65 -39.42
CA ASP A 278 -37.96 -39.75 -38.72
C ASP A 278 -38.25 -39.70 -37.22
N LEU A 279 -38.33 -38.52 -36.61
CA LEU A 279 -38.78 -38.35 -35.23
C LEU A 279 -40.25 -38.71 -35.05
N ASP A 280 -41.10 -38.44 -36.03
CA ASP A 280 -42.50 -38.84 -36.00
C ASP A 280 -42.65 -40.36 -36.16
N ARG A 281 -41.74 -40.99 -36.91
CA ARG A 281 -41.60 -42.47 -36.97
C ARG A 281 -41.05 -43.04 -35.66
N VAL A 282 -40.11 -42.36 -35.01
CA VAL A 282 -39.56 -42.80 -33.72
C VAL A 282 -40.57 -42.56 -32.59
N SER A 283 -41.31 -41.46 -32.61
CA SER A 283 -42.36 -41.15 -31.63
C SER A 283 -43.54 -42.11 -31.77
N SER A 284 -43.91 -42.49 -32.99
CA SER A 284 -44.93 -43.51 -33.26
C SER A 284 -44.48 -44.94 -32.98
N THR A 285 -43.16 -45.21 -32.91
CA THR A 285 -42.60 -46.50 -32.44
C THR A 285 -42.28 -46.51 -30.93
N LEU A 286 -42.22 -45.35 -30.27
CA LEU A 286 -42.12 -45.23 -28.82
C LEU A 286 -43.26 -45.92 -28.03
N PRO A 287 -44.56 -45.89 -28.44
CA PRO A 287 -45.59 -46.66 -27.76
C PRO A 287 -45.39 -48.18 -27.88
N HIS A 288 -44.57 -48.67 -28.84
CA HIS A 288 -44.24 -50.09 -28.98
C HIS A 288 -42.97 -50.53 -28.23
N ARG A 289 -42.11 -49.60 -27.78
CA ARG A 289 -40.84 -49.92 -27.09
C ARG A 289 -40.92 -49.92 -25.55
N LYS A 290 -42.07 -49.57 -24.96
CA LYS A 290 -42.25 -49.68 -23.49
C LYS A 290 -42.31 -51.12 -22.97
N HIS A 291 -42.35 -52.14 -23.84
CA HIS A 291 -42.56 -53.52 -23.42
C HIS A 291 -41.36 -54.48 -23.61
N SER A 292 -40.22 -54.01 -24.13
CA SER A 292 -39.07 -54.89 -24.40
C SER A 292 -37.74 -54.17 -24.21
N SER A 293 -37.27 -54.10 -22.95
CA SER A 293 -35.86 -54.28 -22.56
C SER A 293 -35.68 -53.92 -21.08
N GLN A 294 -36.09 -54.83 -20.20
CA GLN A 294 -35.65 -54.87 -18.81
C GLN A 294 -34.27 -55.55 -18.78
N THR A 295 -33.20 -54.77 -18.90
CA THR A 295 -31.84 -55.21 -18.54
C THR A 295 -31.10 -54.04 -17.89
N GLN A 296 -31.27 -53.90 -16.57
CA GLN A 296 -30.27 -53.29 -15.69
C GLN A 296 -29.01 -54.16 -15.75
N PRO A 297 -27.82 -53.55 -15.85
CA PRO A 297 -27.12 -53.17 -14.63
C PRO A 297 -26.41 -51.81 -14.78
N GLN A 298 -26.39 -50.98 -13.71
CA GLN A 298 -25.40 -49.94 -13.33
C GLN A 298 -26.08 -48.95 -12.35
N GLY A 299 -26.62 -49.46 -11.24
CA GLY A 299 -27.46 -48.68 -10.30
C GLY A 299 -26.74 -47.87 -9.22
N ALA A 300 -25.40 -47.80 -9.21
CA ALA A 300 -24.66 -47.08 -8.15
C ALA A 300 -23.72 -45.98 -8.68
N HIS A 301 -23.16 -46.12 -9.89
CA HIS A 301 -22.27 -45.12 -10.49
C HIS A 301 -23.02 -44.03 -11.25
N GLY A 302 -24.22 -44.33 -11.77
CA GLY A 302 -25.07 -43.36 -12.46
C GLY A 302 -25.54 -42.23 -11.56
N SER A 303 -26.01 -42.56 -10.34
CA SER A 303 -26.50 -41.57 -9.38
C SER A 303 -25.39 -40.66 -8.85
N THR A 304 -24.19 -41.19 -8.62
CA THR A 304 -23.04 -40.36 -8.21
C THR A 304 -22.56 -39.45 -9.34
N LEU A 305 -22.56 -39.94 -10.59
CA LEU A 305 -22.21 -39.09 -11.75
C LEU A 305 -23.27 -38.02 -12.01
N GLU A 306 -24.55 -38.36 -11.86
CA GLU A 306 -25.66 -37.40 -11.93
C GLU A 306 -25.62 -36.35 -10.81
N GLN A 307 -25.09 -36.69 -9.64
CA GLN A 307 -24.88 -35.73 -8.54
C GLN A 307 -23.61 -34.90 -8.72
N VAL A 308 -22.56 -35.44 -9.36
CA VAL A 308 -21.30 -34.73 -9.58
C VAL A 308 -21.37 -33.79 -10.78
N LEU A 309 -22.10 -34.13 -11.84
CA LEU A 309 -22.30 -33.27 -13.00
C LEU A 309 -22.82 -31.85 -12.67
N PRO A 310 -23.86 -31.66 -11.84
CA PRO A 310 -24.34 -30.33 -11.47
C PRO A 310 -23.33 -29.58 -10.58
N LEU A 311 -22.57 -30.30 -9.75
CA LEU A 311 -21.46 -29.70 -8.99
C LEU A 311 -20.33 -29.26 -9.92
N LEU A 312 -20.02 -30.04 -10.95
CA LEU A 312 -18.98 -29.75 -11.93
C LEU A 312 -19.39 -28.61 -12.87
N SER A 313 -20.67 -28.49 -13.22
CA SER A 313 -21.19 -27.33 -13.93
C SER A 313 -21.23 -26.07 -13.05
N ARG A 314 -21.42 -26.21 -11.74
CA ARG A 314 -21.34 -25.09 -10.78
C ARG A 314 -19.90 -24.65 -10.52
N LEU A 315 -18.95 -25.59 -10.48
CA LEU A 315 -17.54 -25.29 -10.22
C LEU A 315 -16.78 -24.87 -11.49
N GLY A 316 -17.22 -25.33 -12.66
CA GLY A 316 -16.67 -24.98 -13.98
C GLY A 316 -16.41 -23.48 -14.19
N PRO A 317 -17.38 -22.57 -13.93
CA PRO A 317 -17.16 -21.14 -14.09
C PRO A 317 -16.23 -20.53 -13.03
N THR A 318 -16.08 -21.15 -11.86
CA THR A 318 -15.22 -20.62 -10.77
C THR A 318 -13.75 -20.99 -10.92
N LEU A 319 -13.44 -22.06 -11.64
CA LEU A 319 -12.09 -22.57 -11.87
C LEU A 319 -11.13 -21.55 -12.52
N PRO A 320 -11.51 -20.81 -13.59
CA PRO A 320 -10.65 -19.79 -14.18
C PRO A 320 -10.48 -18.54 -13.29
N GLN A 321 -11.29 -18.35 -12.25
CA GLN A 321 -11.17 -17.19 -11.35
C GLN A 321 -10.13 -17.40 -10.23
N ILE A 322 -9.80 -18.65 -9.89
CA ILE A 322 -8.85 -18.99 -8.82
C ILE A 322 -7.46 -18.35 -9.02
N PRO A 323 -6.83 -18.39 -10.21
CA PRO A 323 -5.53 -17.74 -10.42
C PRO A 323 -5.58 -16.23 -10.20
N HIS A 324 -6.69 -15.58 -10.56
CA HIS A 324 -6.89 -14.14 -10.34
C HIS A 324 -7.06 -13.81 -8.85
N ILE A 325 -7.79 -14.63 -8.11
CA ILE A 325 -7.92 -14.49 -6.65
C ILE A 325 -6.55 -14.70 -5.98
N LEU A 326 -5.77 -15.69 -6.41
CA LEU A 326 -4.41 -15.90 -5.89
C LEU A 326 -3.47 -14.72 -6.21
N ALA A 327 -3.56 -14.16 -7.41
CA ALA A 327 -2.79 -12.97 -7.77
C ALA A 327 -3.18 -11.77 -6.87
N ARG A 328 -4.49 -11.56 -6.64
CA ARG A 328 -4.98 -10.52 -5.72
C ARG A 328 -4.58 -10.77 -4.27
N LEU A 329 -4.64 -12.01 -3.79
CA LEU A 329 -4.17 -12.36 -2.45
C LEU A 329 -2.68 -12.14 -2.31
N ARG A 330 -1.89 -12.40 -3.36
CA ARG A 330 -0.44 -12.13 -3.36
C ARG A 330 -0.13 -10.63 -3.31
N THR A 331 -0.89 -9.79 -4.00
CA THR A 331 -0.72 -8.32 -3.90
C THR A 331 -1.22 -7.77 -2.57
N LEU A 332 -2.30 -8.34 -2.02
CA LEU A 332 -2.81 -7.96 -0.70
C LEU A 332 -1.97 -8.52 0.46
N ALA A 333 -1.20 -9.60 0.25
CA ALA A 333 -0.38 -10.21 1.30
C ALA A 333 0.65 -9.23 1.86
N SER A 334 1.25 -8.36 1.03
CA SER A 334 2.16 -7.32 1.53
C SER A 334 1.44 -6.29 2.39
N LEU A 335 0.20 -5.93 2.03
CA LEU A 335 -0.63 -5.03 2.83
C LEU A 335 -1.00 -5.70 4.16
N HIS A 336 -1.41 -6.97 4.13
CA HIS A 336 -1.72 -7.73 5.35
C HIS A 336 -0.50 -7.89 6.25
N ALA A 337 0.70 -8.14 5.69
CA ALA A 337 1.94 -8.16 6.46
C ALA A 337 2.20 -6.80 7.11
N SER A 338 2.09 -5.71 6.35
CA SER A 338 2.27 -4.36 6.91
C SER A 338 1.23 -3.99 7.98
N ALA A 339 -0.01 -4.47 7.84
CA ALA A 339 -1.07 -4.26 8.82
C ALA A 339 -0.82 -5.09 10.09
N ALA A 340 -0.29 -6.31 9.96
CA ALA A 340 0.13 -7.11 11.10
C ALA A 340 1.31 -6.47 11.84
N ASP A 341 2.32 -5.99 11.12
CA ASP A 341 3.44 -5.23 11.70
C ASP A 341 2.94 -3.96 12.39
N PHE A 342 1.99 -3.24 11.77
CA PHE A 342 1.36 -2.07 12.37
C PHE A 342 0.67 -2.41 13.69
N GLN A 343 -0.09 -3.50 13.76
CA GLN A 343 -0.71 -3.95 15.01
C GLN A 343 0.34 -4.20 16.10
N VAL A 344 1.45 -4.88 15.77
CA VAL A 344 2.53 -5.13 16.73
C VAL A 344 3.17 -3.82 17.21
N THR A 345 3.39 -2.86 16.31
CA THR A 345 3.91 -1.54 16.72
C THR A 345 2.92 -0.77 17.58
N MET A 346 1.62 -0.90 17.32
CA MET A 346 0.57 -0.25 18.10
C MET A 346 0.48 -0.86 19.50
N ASP A 347 0.49 -2.19 19.61
CA ASP A 347 0.52 -2.90 20.90
C ASP A 347 1.77 -2.51 21.71
N GLY A 348 2.94 -2.39 21.05
CA GLY A 348 4.17 -1.90 21.67
C GLY A 348 4.07 -0.46 22.18
N LEU A 349 3.47 0.44 21.40
CA LEU A 349 3.23 1.83 21.82
C LEU A 349 2.23 1.91 22.97
N GLU A 350 1.19 1.08 22.98
CA GLU A 350 0.26 1.00 24.10
C GLU A 350 0.95 0.55 25.39
N ASP A 351 1.86 -0.42 25.31
CA ASP A 351 2.61 -0.89 26.46
C ASP A 351 3.62 0.15 26.98
N GLU A 352 4.29 0.87 26.08
CA GLU A 352 5.13 2.01 26.44
C GLU A 352 4.30 3.12 27.10
N GLN A 353 3.13 3.45 26.55
CA GLN A 353 2.21 4.42 27.13
C GLN A 353 1.75 3.98 28.53
N ARG A 354 1.38 2.70 28.71
CA ARG A 354 1.02 2.15 30.04
C ARG A 354 2.20 2.25 31.01
N LYS A 355 3.43 2.01 30.55
CA LYS A 355 4.64 2.15 31.39
C LYS A 355 4.89 3.59 31.80
N VAL A 356 4.80 4.55 30.87
CA VAL A 356 4.95 5.98 31.16
C VAL A 356 3.89 6.44 32.14
N HIS A 357 2.63 6.03 31.99
CA HIS A 357 1.58 6.34 32.96
C HIS A 357 1.87 5.80 34.36
N ARG A 358 2.40 4.58 34.50
CA ARG A 358 2.81 4.04 35.80
C ARG A 358 3.94 4.87 36.41
N VAL A 359 4.97 5.21 35.64
CA VAL A 359 6.10 6.03 36.11
C VAL A 359 5.63 7.44 36.52
N LEU A 360 4.70 8.05 35.78
CA LEU A 360 4.12 9.33 36.14
C LEU A 360 3.32 9.24 37.44
N ALA A 361 2.53 8.18 37.64
CA ALA A 361 1.80 7.95 38.88
C ALA A 361 2.77 7.76 40.07
N ASP A 362 3.85 7.00 39.88
CA ASP A 362 4.88 6.83 40.92
C ASP A 362 5.55 8.18 41.25
N LEU A 363 5.86 8.99 40.24
CA LEU A 363 6.46 10.31 40.43
C LEU A 363 5.51 11.28 41.11
N GLU A 364 4.22 11.24 40.78
CA GLU A 364 3.17 12.01 41.46
C GLU A 364 3.08 11.63 42.95
N THR A 365 3.10 10.34 43.27
CA THR A 365 3.12 9.90 44.68
C THR A 365 4.39 10.31 45.41
N ALA A 366 5.56 10.25 44.75
CA ALA A 366 6.83 10.68 45.33
C ALA A 366 6.86 12.19 45.58
N VAL A 367 6.35 12.99 44.63
CA VAL A 367 6.21 14.44 44.80
C VAL A 367 5.24 14.75 45.93
N GLY A 368 4.09 14.10 46.01
CA GLY A 368 3.15 14.25 47.13
C GLY A 368 3.75 13.90 48.49
N ALA A 369 4.58 12.85 48.56
CA ALA A 369 5.31 12.50 49.78
C ALA A 369 6.37 13.56 50.14
N VAL A 370 7.08 14.12 49.15
CA VAL A 370 8.03 15.22 49.37
C VAL A 370 7.31 16.47 49.85
N GLU A 371 6.19 16.84 49.24
CA GLU A 371 5.36 17.98 49.66
C GLU A 371 4.87 17.81 51.10
N SER A 372 4.34 16.63 51.46
CA SER A 372 3.94 16.32 52.84
C SER A 372 5.12 16.43 53.81
N SER A 373 6.29 15.87 53.45
CA SER A 373 7.48 15.94 54.29
C SER A 373 8.00 17.37 54.46
N LEU A 374 7.84 18.22 53.43
CA LEU A 374 8.28 19.61 53.46
C LEU A 374 7.32 20.45 54.31
N GLU A 375 6.01 20.17 54.26
CA GLU A 375 5.03 20.81 55.14
C GLU A 375 5.22 20.38 56.60
N GLU A 376 5.48 19.10 56.87
CA GLU A 376 5.85 18.61 58.20
C GLU A 376 7.12 19.29 58.71
N ASN A 377 8.20 19.31 57.91
CA ASN A 377 9.45 19.99 58.26
C ASN A 377 9.25 21.49 58.48
N ARG A 378 8.40 22.14 57.68
CA ARG A 378 8.02 23.54 57.85
C ARG A 378 7.33 23.74 59.19
N SER A 379 6.37 22.90 59.55
CA SER A 379 5.66 22.98 60.82
C SER A 379 6.62 22.80 62.01
N VAL A 380 7.52 21.82 61.96
CA VAL A 380 8.54 21.58 62.99
C VAL A 380 9.52 22.75 63.07
N SER A 381 9.95 23.30 61.94
CA SER A 381 10.82 24.48 61.91
C SER A 381 10.13 25.70 62.52
N THR A 382 8.84 25.94 62.22
CA THR A 382 8.08 27.03 62.86
C THR A 382 7.92 26.81 64.36
N GLN A 383 7.67 25.58 64.83
CA GLN A 383 7.62 25.27 66.26
C GLN A 383 8.98 25.47 66.94
N ASN A 384 10.07 25.09 66.28
CA ASN A 384 11.43 25.31 66.78
C ASN A 384 11.77 26.79 66.86
N VAL A 385 11.45 27.58 65.83
CA VAL A 385 11.64 29.04 65.82
C VAL A 385 10.82 29.69 66.93
N ASN A 386 9.54 29.35 67.06
CA ASN A 386 8.69 29.86 68.14
C ASN A 386 9.23 29.46 69.53
N GLY A 387 9.74 28.23 69.67
CA GLY A 387 10.38 27.76 70.90
C GLY A 387 11.65 28.55 71.24
N LEU A 388 12.49 28.85 70.25
CA LEU A 388 13.66 29.70 70.41
C LEU A 388 13.29 31.14 70.74
N GLU A 389 12.27 31.71 70.08
CA GLU A 389 11.75 33.04 70.40
C GLU A 389 11.20 33.11 71.84
N ALA A 390 10.47 32.10 72.29
CA ALA A 390 9.98 31.99 73.67
C ALA A 390 11.15 31.92 74.68
N GLN A 391 12.22 31.21 74.35
CA GLN A 391 13.42 31.16 75.19
C GLN A 391 14.17 32.49 75.20
N ILE A 392 14.34 33.13 74.04
CA ILE A 392 14.98 34.45 73.91
C ILE A 392 14.20 35.51 74.67
N THR A 393 12.87 35.53 74.54
CA THR A 393 12.00 36.46 75.28
C THR A 393 12.02 36.19 76.79
N SER A 394 12.04 34.93 77.21
CA SER A 394 12.25 34.58 78.63
C SER A 394 13.62 35.02 79.16
N LEU A 395 14.68 34.88 78.36
CA LEU A 395 16.03 35.35 78.70
C LEU A 395 16.09 36.87 78.78
N LEU A 396 15.50 37.58 77.81
CA LEU A 396 15.38 39.04 77.82
C LEU A 396 14.63 39.52 79.06
N GLY A 397 13.47 38.93 79.38
CA GLY A 397 12.73 39.29 80.59
C GLY A 397 13.50 39.02 81.88
N ARG A 398 14.29 37.93 81.94
CA ARG A 398 15.20 37.67 83.08
C ARG A 398 16.34 38.70 83.15
N MET A 399 16.91 39.10 82.02
CA MET A 399 17.93 40.16 81.98
C MET A 399 17.36 41.52 82.41
N GLU A 400 16.14 41.85 81.99
CA GLU A 400 15.45 43.08 82.39
C GLU A 400 15.14 43.10 83.89
N ALA A 401 14.78 41.95 84.47
CA ALA A 401 14.58 41.79 85.92
C ALA A 401 15.87 41.86 86.74
N LEU A 402 17.02 41.52 86.15
CA LEU A 402 18.35 41.65 86.77
C LEU A 402 18.98 43.03 86.57
N GLY A 403 18.47 43.82 85.61
CA GLY A 403 18.95 45.17 85.27
C GLY A 403 18.26 46.31 86.03
N ARG A 404 17.24 46.01 86.84
CA ARG A 404 16.65 46.92 87.85
C ARG A 404 17.13 46.53 89.23
#